data_AF-A0AAD6EG25-F1
#
_entry.id   AF-A0AAD6EG25-F1
#
_cell.length_a   1.000
_cell.length_b   1.000
_cell.length_c   1.000
_cell.angle_alpha   90.00
_cell.angle_beta   90.00
_cell.angle_gamma   90.00
#
_symmetry.space_group_name_H-M   'P 1'
#
loop_
_entity.id
_entity.type
_entity.pdbx_description
1 polymer ?
#
loop_
_entity_poly.entity_id
_entity_poly.type
_entity_poly.pdbx_seq_one_letter_code
_entity_poly.pdbx_strand_id
1 'polypeptide(L)'
;MAFERLARFYRSCLLQIIIVGLVAFCEPGIWTALNNLGAGGNAKPYLNNAANALTYGLMSVGCFLAGGVTNKITAKWTLFIGAAFYTPYAAGLYCNNRYGNEWFLLLGAALCGIGASLLWASEAAIAVGYPEEEKRGRYVAIWMSIRQMGPLVGGAISLALNVNTAHVGKVTYTTYLGLVAISSLGAPFALLLSQPQDVIRSNGTKIPYMKKTSLSVESRAIWKQLRNKYMLLLIPVFLAGQFGATYQGNYLTTYFTVRSRALASFLTAVVGAAANISTGLFLDLKFLSRGTRSKITYIFVLVFVTASWIWNAVVETKLSHMAEPPAFDLGDGPFFNSAFTVYIFFRFFYEVLQTYIYWLMAEIKGAQGDGDIARTTGILRSWESIGSTIAYAVGATHWPNLNQMALGFALWGVTIPFTLLAVFGNWNVAQTIGVEEEEQTDSSSLEAQRVVVNSDGKD
;
A
#
# COMPACT_ATOMS: atom_id res chain seq x y z
N MET A 1 -7.36 36.88 18.64
CA MET A 1 -8.32 36.52 17.57
C MET A 1 -7.70 35.89 16.32
N ALA A 2 -6.91 36.58 15.48
CA ALA A 2 -6.39 35.97 14.23
C ALA A 2 -5.39 34.82 14.49
N PHE A 3 -4.47 35.00 15.45
CA PHE A 3 -3.50 33.98 15.84
C PHE A 3 -4.16 32.73 16.44
N GLU A 4 -5.22 32.89 17.24
CA GLU A 4 -5.98 31.77 17.81
C GLU A 4 -6.78 31.02 16.74
N ARG A 5 -7.34 31.73 15.75
CA ARG A 5 -7.99 31.10 14.59
C ARG A 5 -6.98 30.29 13.78
N LEU A 6 -5.78 30.82 13.57
CA LEU A 6 -4.70 30.12 12.87
C LEU A 6 -4.21 28.90 13.66
N ALA A 7 -3.99 29.04 14.97
CA ALA A 7 -3.61 27.92 15.84
C ALA A 7 -4.68 26.83 15.91
N ARG A 8 -5.97 27.22 15.94
CA ARG A 8 -7.09 26.29 15.91
C ARG A 8 -7.22 25.59 14.55
N PHE A 9 -6.99 26.31 13.45
CA PHE A 9 -6.91 25.72 12.11
C PHE A 9 -5.73 24.76 12.00
N TYR A 10 -4.57 25.13 12.53
CA TYR A 10 -3.38 24.28 12.55
C TYR A 10 -3.63 22.96 13.27
N ARG A 11 -4.28 23.04 14.43
CA ARG A 11 -4.65 21.88 15.25
C ARG A 11 -5.91 21.16 14.75
N SER A 12 -6.53 21.61 13.66
CA SER A 12 -7.75 20.98 13.14
C SER A 12 -7.44 19.60 12.55
N CYS A 13 -8.36 18.64 12.73
CA CYS A 13 -8.22 17.31 12.11
C CYS A 13 -7.99 17.40 10.60
N LEU A 14 -8.69 18.30 9.89
CA LEU A 14 -8.54 18.45 8.44
C LEU A 14 -7.10 18.77 8.03
N LEU A 15 -6.43 19.70 8.72
CA LEU A 15 -5.04 20.03 8.39
C LEU A 15 -4.10 18.85 8.70
N GLN A 16 -4.33 18.13 9.81
CA GLN A 16 -3.54 16.93 10.11
C GLN A 16 -3.65 15.89 8.99
N ILE A 17 -4.84 15.69 8.43
CA ILE A 17 -5.09 14.79 7.31
C ILE A 17 -4.40 15.26 6.04
N ILE A 18 -4.42 16.56 5.75
CA ILE A 18 -3.70 17.14 4.60
C ILE A 18 -2.19 16.93 4.76
N ILE A 19 -1.64 17.18 5.95
CA ILE A 19 -0.21 16.98 6.23
C ILE A 19 0.17 15.51 6.05
N VAL A 20 -0.62 14.57 6.59
CA VAL A 20 -0.40 13.13 6.34
C VAL A 20 -0.51 12.80 4.86
N GLY A 21 -1.46 13.39 4.13
CA GLY A 21 -1.55 13.28 2.68
C GLY A 21 -0.29 13.76 1.96
N LEU A 22 0.30 14.88 2.38
CA LEU A 22 1.55 15.41 1.81
C LEU A 22 2.74 14.48 2.10
N VAL A 23 2.81 13.90 3.30
CA VAL A 23 3.81 12.85 3.61
C VAL A 23 3.60 11.63 2.71
N ALA A 24 2.35 11.18 2.55
CA ALA A 24 1.99 10.06 1.68
C ALA A 24 2.33 10.34 0.20
N PHE A 25 2.17 11.58 -0.25
CA PHE A 25 2.57 12.04 -1.57
C PHE A 25 4.09 11.95 -1.75
N CYS A 26 4.85 12.49 -0.79
CA CYS A 26 6.31 12.56 -0.83
C CYS A 26 7.00 11.20 -0.71
N GLU A 27 6.48 10.29 0.13
CA GLU A 27 7.18 9.05 0.46
C GLU A 27 6.62 7.85 -0.32
N PRO A 28 5.48 7.22 0.04
CA PRO A 28 4.97 6.09 -0.72
C PRO A 28 4.57 6.47 -2.15
N GLY A 29 4.11 7.70 -2.39
CA GLY A 29 3.74 8.18 -3.72
C GLY A 29 4.93 8.28 -4.68
N ILE A 30 6.03 8.91 -4.25
CA ILE A 30 7.26 8.98 -5.05
C ILE A 30 7.95 7.62 -5.13
N TRP A 31 7.92 6.81 -4.08
CA TRP A 31 8.41 5.44 -4.13
C TRP A 31 7.67 4.61 -5.20
N THR A 32 6.35 4.75 -5.31
CA THR A 32 5.58 4.11 -6.38
C THR A 32 5.96 4.68 -7.76
N ALA A 33 6.16 6.00 -7.88
CA ALA A 33 6.62 6.60 -9.13
C ALA A 33 7.97 6.03 -9.59
N LEU A 34 8.93 5.87 -8.66
CA LEU A 34 10.24 5.28 -8.93
C LEU A 34 10.12 3.83 -9.44
N ASN A 35 9.27 3.02 -8.81
CA ASN A 35 9.07 1.63 -9.21
C ASN A 35 8.30 1.49 -10.54
N ASN A 36 7.39 2.41 -10.85
CA ASN A 36 6.66 2.44 -12.12
C ASN A 36 7.58 2.68 -13.34
N LEU A 37 8.80 3.19 -13.13
CA LEU A 37 9.80 3.31 -14.20
C LEU A 37 10.35 1.95 -14.67
N GLY A 38 9.99 0.85 -14.01
CA GLY A 38 10.59 -0.47 -14.19
C GLY A 38 11.98 -0.51 -13.53
N ALA A 39 12.26 -1.52 -12.70
CA ALA A 39 13.54 -1.67 -12.01
C ALA A 39 14.07 -0.41 -11.30
N GLY A 40 13.19 0.47 -10.79
CA GLY A 40 13.61 1.72 -10.17
C GLY A 40 14.29 2.70 -11.15
N GLY A 41 14.08 2.54 -12.47
CA GLY A 41 14.75 3.30 -13.52
C GLY A 41 16.15 2.81 -13.90
N ASN A 42 16.62 1.70 -13.32
CA ASN A 42 17.91 1.11 -13.67
C ASN A 42 17.88 0.38 -15.02
N ALA A 43 19.07 0.13 -15.56
CA ALA A 43 19.25 -0.61 -16.82
C ALA A 43 19.04 -2.12 -16.66
N LYS A 44 19.32 -2.68 -15.47
CA LYS A 44 19.09 -4.09 -15.14
C LYS A 44 18.21 -4.23 -13.91
N PRO A 45 17.30 -5.21 -13.87
CA PRO A 45 16.33 -5.35 -12.78
C PRO A 45 16.90 -5.94 -11.49
N TYR A 46 18.01 -6.68 -11.54
CA TYR A 46 18.47 -7.55 -10.44
C TYR A 46 18.70 -6.82 -9.12
N LEU A 47 19.53 -5.77 -9.12
CA LEU A 47 19.86 -5.05 -7.88
C LEU A 47 18.63 -4.34 -7.30
N ASN A 48 17.79 -3.75 -8.16
CA ASN A 48 16.55 -3.13 -7.71
C ASN A 48 15.55 -4.15 -7.16
N ASN A 49 15.49 -5.34 -7.76
CA ASN A 49 14.67 -6.44 -7.27
C ASN A 49 15.19 -6.96 -5.93
N ALA A 50 16.51 -7.10 -5.75
CA ALA A 50 17.10 -7.45 -4.45
C ALA A 50 16.77 -6.39 -3.38
N ALA A 51 16.90 -5.11 -3.73
CA ALA A 51 16.54 -3.99 -2.86
C ALA A 51 15.04 -4.00 -2.49
N ASN A 52 14.15 -4.25 -3.45
CA ASN A 52 12.71 -4.36 -3.17
C ASN A 52 12.37 -5.61 -2.36
N ALA A 53 13.00 -6.75 -2.62
CA ALA A 53 12.84 -7.97 -1.81
C ALA A 53 13.24 -7.70 -0.35
N LEU A 54 14.35 -6.99 -0.13
CA LEU A 54 14.78 -6.58 1.21
C LEU A 54 13.77 -5.63 1.87
N THR A 55 13.28 -4.64 1.13
CA THR A 55 12.28 -3.65 1.59
C THR A 55 11.01 -4.37 2.06
N TYR A 56 10.42 -5.20 1.20
CA TYR A 56 9.20 -5.94 1.51
C TYR A 56 9.42 -7.01 2.58
N GLY A 57 10.60 -7.64 2.62
CA GLY A 57 10.95 -8.63 3.63
C GLY A 57 10.94 -8.02 5.03
N LEU A 58 11.59 -6.87 5.19
CA LEU A 58 11.55 -6.13 6.45
C LEU A 58 10.16 -5.56 6.76
N MET A 59 9.43 -5.08 5.75
CA MET A 59 8.07 -4.58 5.92
C MET A 59 7.13 -5.68 6.42
N SER A 60 7.30 -6.93 5.96
CA SER A 60 6.45 -8.05 6.38
C SER A 60 6.48 -8.28 7.90
N VAL A 61 7.68 -8.21 8.50
CA VAL A 61 7.91 -8.34 9.94
C VAL A 61 7.55 -7.03 10.67
N GLY A 62 7.97 -5.89 10.11
CA GLY A 62 7.75 -4.58 10.68
C GLY A 62 6.27 -4.27 10.86
N CYS A 63 5.42 -4.60 9.89
CA CYS A 63 3.98 -4.34 9.97
C CYS A 63 3.28 -5.06 11.13
N PHE A 64 3.79 -6.23 11.55
CA PHE A 64 3.27 -6.90 12.75
C PHE A 64 3.62 -6.15 14.05
N LEU A 65 4.78 -5.49 14.09
CA LEU A 65 5.29 -4.82 15.29
C LEU A 65 4.92 -3.32 15.33
N ALA A 66 4.64 -2.72 14.17
CA ALA A 66 4.49 -1.29 14.01
C ALA A 66 3.32 -0.70 14.81
N GLY A 67 2.23 -1.45 15.01
CA GLY A 67 1.11 -1.02 15.86
C GLY A 67 1.54 -0.76 17.30
N GLY A 68 2.23 -1.73 17.91
CA GLY A 68 2.75 -1.61 19.27
C GLY A 68 3.83 -0.54 19.43
N VAL A 69 4.65 -0.34 18.40
CA VAL A 69 5.64 0.76 18.36
C VAL A 69 4.94 2.13 18.31
N THR A 70 3.97 2.30 17.42
CA THR A 70 3.18 3.54 17.26
C THR A 70 2.50 3.96 18.57
N ASN A 71 2.00 2.98 19.33
CA ASN A 71 1.39 3.20 20.64
C ASN A 71 2.38 3.72 21.70
N LYS A 72 3.67 3.38 21.59
CA LYS A 72 4.71 3.81 22.56
C LYS A 72 5.32 5.18 22.23
N ILE A 73 5.67 5.43 20.98
CA ILE A 73 6.38 6.66 20.55
C ILE A 73 5.47 7.78 20.03
N THR A 74 4.15 7.53 19.96
CA THR A 74 3.11 8.37 19.33
C THR A 74 3.13 8.35 17.79
N ALA A 75 1.96 8.56 17.19
CA ALA A 75 1.81 8.59 15.73
C ALA A 75 2.71 9.65 15.07
N LYS A 76 2.77 10.89 15.60
CA LYS A 76 3.60 11.96 15.03
C LYS A 76 5.06 11.54 14.81
N TRP A 77 5.72 11.03 15.84
CA TRP A 77 7.13 10.66 15.76
C TRP A 77 7.35 9.38 14.95
N THR A 78 6.39 8.47 15.01
CA THR A 78 6.40 7.27 14.17
C THR A 78 6.35 7.63 12.68
N LEU A 79 5.50 8.59 12.30
CA LEU A 79 5.42 9.09 10.93
C LEU A 79 6.73 9.79 10.51
N PHE A 80 7.29 10.62 11.38
CA PHE A 80 8.55 11.33 11.10
C PHE A 80 9.70 10.35 10.82
N ILE A 81 9.90 9.36 11.70
CA ILE A 81 10.93 8.32 11.52
C ILE A 81 10.63 7.51 10.25
N GLY A 82 9.36 7.16 10.03
CA GLY A 82 8.91 6.43 8.85
C GLY A 82 9.27 7.15 7.55
N ALA A 83 8.95 8.45 7.47
CA ALA A 83 9.26 9.29 6.31
C ALA A 83 10.78 9.46 6.12
N ALA A 84 11.52 9.77 7.20
CA ALA A 84 12.97 9.93 7.14
C ALA A 84 13.70 8.68 6.63
N PHE A 85 13.13 7.49 6.85
CA PHE A 85 13.70 6.22 6.41
C PHE A 85 13.33 5.84 4.96
N TYR A 86 12.34 6.50 4.35
CA TYR A 86 12.01 6.31 2.93
C TYR A 86 13.01 7.03 2.00
N THR A 87 13.39 8.26 2.34
CA THR A 87 14.24 9.12 1.49
C THR A 87 15.59 8.48 1.10
N PRO A 88 16.29 7.74 1.99
CA PRO A 88 17.55 7.06 1.66
C PRO A 88 17.44 6.06 0.50
N TYR A 89 16.29 5.44 0.27
CA TYR A 89 16.09 4.54 -0.88
C TYR A 89 16.16 5.29 -2.21
N ALA A 90 15.47 6.43 -2.33
CA ALA A 90 15.52 7.28 -3.52
C ALA A 90 16.93 7.82 -3.77
N ALA A 91 17.63 8.24 -2.71
CA ALA A 91 19.03 8.66 -2.78
C ALA A 91 19.96 7.49 -3.17
N GLY A 92 19.68 6.28 -2.69
CA GLY A 92 20.35 5.04 -3.05
C GLY A 92 20.27 4.75 -4.54
N LEU A 93 19.07 4.87 -5.12
CA LEU A 93 18.86 4.72 -6.57
C LEU A 93 19.64 5.77 -7.36
N TYR A 94 19.65 7.04 -6.93
CA TYR A 94 20.46 8.08 -7.55
C TYR A 94 21.96 7.75 -7.52
N CYS A 95 22.50 7.40 -6.35
CA CYS A 95 23.91 7.09 -6.18
C CYS A 95 24.32 5.84 -6.97
N ASN A 96 23.45 4.83 -7.04
CA ASN A 96 23.66 3.66 -7.87
C ASN A 96 23.68 4.04 -9.36
N ASN A 97 22.71 4.85 -9.80
CA ASN A 97 22.63 5.29 -11.19
C ASN A 97 23.86 6.13 -11.60
N ARG A 98 24.29 7.07 -10.77
CA ARG A 98 25.38 8.01 -11.11
C ARG A 98 26.78 7.46 -10.88
N TYR A 99 26.98 6.72 -9.79
CA TYR A 99 28.29 6.30 -9.29
C TYR A 99 28.46 4.78 -9.20
N GLY A 100 27.43 3.99 -9.48
CA GLY A 100 27.49 2.53 -9.37
C GLY A 100 27.47 2.01 -7.94
N ASN A 101 27.08 2.83 -6.96
CA ASN A 101 27.10 2.42 -5.55
C ASN A 101 25.94 1.46 -5.22
N GLU A 102 26.23 0.20 -4.95
CA GLU A 102 25.22 -0.83 -4.66
C GLU A 102 24.86 -0.92 -3.17
N TRP A 103 25.84 -0.80 -2.26
CA TRP A 103 25.61 -0.97 -0.82
C TRP A 103 24.64 0.08 -0.27
N PHE A 104 24.71 1.31 -0.78
CA PHE A 104 23.85 2.40 -0.31
C PHE A 104 22.41 2.20 -0.77
N LEU A 105 22.18 1.61 -1.94
CA LEU A 105 20.83 1.22 -2.37
C LEU A 105 20.25 0.12 -1.48
N LEU A 106 21.04 -0.89 -1.11
CA LEU A 106 20.59 -1.95 -0.20
C LEU A 106 20.32 -1.42 1.21
N LEU A 107 21.19 -0.54 1.74
CA LEU A 107 20.94 0.13 3.01
C LEU A 107 19.67 0.99 2.95
N GLY A 108 19.51 1.77 1.87
CA GLY A 108 18.33 2.59 1.64
C GLY A 108 17.05 1.76 1.58
N ALA A 109 17.08 0.62 0.91
CA ALA A 109 15.98 -0.35 0.90
C ALA A 109 15.68 -0.94 2.29
N ALA A 110 16.73 -1.26 3.07
CA ALA A 110 16.54 -1.77 4.42
C ALA A 110 15.83 -0.75 5.31
N LEU A 111 16.31 0.50 5.29
CA LEU A 111 15.69 1.62 5.97
C LEU A 111 14.26 1.83 5.47
N CYS A 112 14.04 1.83 4.17
CA CYS A 112 12.72 2.00 3.56
C CYS A 112 11.73 0.94 4.03
N GLY A 113 12.13 -0.33 4.17
CA GLY A 113 11.24 -1.40 4.66
C GLY A 113 10.79 -1.16 6.10
N ILE A 114 11.72 -0.77 6.97
CA ILE A 114 11.43 -0.39 8.37
C ILE A 114 10.56 0.86 8.38
N GLY A 115 10.94 1.89 7.63
CA GLY A 115 10.26 3.17 7.51
C GLY A 115 8.82 3.01 7.02
N ALA A 116 8.61 2.16 6.00
CA ALA A 116 7.29 1.81 5.49
C ALA A 116 6.40 1.23 6.58
N SER A 117 6.87 0.23 7.31
CA SER A 117 6.06 -0.38 8.37
C SER A 117 5.58 0.63 9.42
N LEU A 118 6.44 1.55 9.83
CA LEU A 118 6.13 2.62 10.79
C LEU A 118 5.19 3.66 10.19
N LEU A 119 5.50 4.12 8.96
CA LEU A 119 4.73 5.12 8.23
C LEU A 119 3.28 4.65 8.05
N TRP A 120 3.06 3.45 7.51
CA TRP A 120 1.71 2.93 7.26
C TRP A 120 0.88 2.79 8.55
N ALA A 121 1.48 2.32 9.65
CA ALA A 121 0.80 2.20 10.93
C ALA A 121 0.38 3.57 11.48
N SER A 122 1.29 4.55 11.40
CA SER A 122 1.00 5.91 11.83
C SER A 122 -0.01 6.62 10.93
N GLU A 123 0.09 6.46 9.61
CA GLU A 123 -0.87 7.03 8.66
C GLU A 123 -2.26 6.50 8.92
N ALA A 124 -2.42 5.19 9.13
CA ALA A 124 -3.72 4.61 9.46
C ALA A 124 -4.27 5.17 10.78
N ALA A 125 -3.44 5.29 11.82
CA ALA A 125 -3.85 5.85 13.10
C ALA A 125 -4.35 7.30 12.98
N ILE A 126 -3.67 8.13 12.18
CA ILE A 126 -4.05 9.53 11.98
C ILE A 126 -5.24 9.65 11.02
N ALA A 127 -5.14 9.05 9.84
CA ALA A 127 -6.11 9.18 8.75
C ALA A 127 -7.48 8.59 9.09
N VAL A 128 -7.51 7.51 9.87
CA VAL A 128 -8.75 6.79 10.23
C VAL A 128 -9.18 7.10 11.66
N GLY A 129 -8.22 7.24 12.58
CA GLY A 129 -8.49 7.40 14.02
C GLY A 129 -8.78 8.82 14.49
N TYR A 130 -8.20 9.84 13.85
CA TYR A 130 -8.40 11.24 14.27
C TYR A 130 -9.77 11.80 13.86
N PRO A 131 -10.29 11.55 12.64
CA PRO A 131 -11.58 12.07 12.22
C PRO A 131 -12.75 11.61 13.12
N GLU A 132 -13.78 12.44 13.19
CA GLU A 132 -15.09 12.05 13.69
C GLU A 132 -15.75 11.03 12.75
N GLU A 133 -16.59 10.13 13.27
CA GLU A 133 -17.21 9.05 12.47
C GLU A 133 -17.96 9.58 11.24
N GLU A 134 -18.71 10.67 11.40
CA GLU A 134 -19.47 11.33 10.34
C GLU A 134 -18.59 11.88 9.21
N LYS A 135 -17.34 12.25 9.51
CA LYS A 135 -16.41 12.88 8.56
C LYS A 135 -15.27 11.96 8.12
N ARG A 136 -15.15 10.78 8.73
CA ARG A 136 -14.07 9.80 8.50
C ARG A 136 -13.91 9.47 7.02
N GLY A 137 -15.00 9.15 6.33
CA GLY A 137 -14.96 8.82 4.90
C GLY A 137 -14.41 9.97 4.04
N ARG A 138 -14.86 11.21 4.30
CA ARG A 138 -14.38 12.39 3.56
C ARG A 138 -12.89 12.64 3.78
N TYR A 139 -12.41 12.52 5.02
CA TYR A 139 -11.00 12.76 5.33
C TYR A 139 -10.09 11.66 4.77
N VAL A 140 -10.52 10.39 4.83
CA VAL A 140 -9.81 9.28 4.18
C VAL A 140 -9.73 9.49 2.66
N ALA A 141 -10.81 9.95 2.02
CA ALA A 141 -10.80 10.25 0.59
C ALA A 141 -9.82 11.38 0.21
N ILE A 142 -9.73 12.44 1.02
CA ILE A 142 -8.75 13.53 0.81
C ILE A 142 -7.32 12.99 0.91
N TRP A 143 -7.01 12.25 1.98
CA TRP A 143 -5.68 11.65 2.18
C TRP A 143 -5.29 10.75 1.00
N MET A 144 -6.18 9.83 0.60
CA MET A 144 -5.96 8.94 -0.54
C MET A 144 -5.75 9.70 -1.85
N SER A 145 -6.52 10.77 -2.09
CA SER A 145 -6.40 11.59 -3.30
C SER A 145 -5.03 12.25 -3.39
N ILE A 146 -4.55 12.84 -2.29
CA ILE A 146 -3.22 13.49 -2.24
C ILE A 146 -2.12 12.44 -2.47
N ARG A 147 -2.21 11.28 -1.82
CA ARG A 147 -1.26 10.17 -2.03
C ARG A 147 -1.16 9.76 -3.51
N GLN A 148 -2.29 9.62 -4.20
CA GLN A 148 -2.32 9.20 -5.60
C GLN A 148 -1.76 10.26 -6.57
N MET A 149 -1.61 11.51 -6.15
CA MET A 149 -0.90 12.52 -6.94
C MET A 149 0.60 12.25 -7.02
N GLY A 150 1.19 11.51 -6.06
CA GLY A 150 2.62 11.22 -6.04
C GLY A 150 3.09 10.44 -7.28
N PRO A 151 2.50 9.27 -7.58
CA PRO A 151 2.79 8.52 -8.80
C PRO A 151 2.54 9.31 -10.07
N LEU A 152 1.47 10.12 -10.10
CA LEU A 152 1.10 10.93 -11.26
C LEU A 152 2.15 12.01 -11.54
N VAL A 153 2.53 12.79 -10.53
CA VAL A 153 3.54 13.85 -10.64
C VAL A 153 4.92 13.25 -10.92
N GLY A 154 5.31 12.17 -10.24
CA GLY A 154 6.59 11.52 -10.47
C GLY A 154 6.70 10.91 -11.87
N GLY A 155 5.62 10.29 -12.37
CA GLY A 155 5.54 9.81 -13.74
C GLY A 155 5.61 10.94 -14.76
N ALA A 156 4.93 12.07 -14.52
CA ALA A 156 4.97 13.23 -15.40
C ALA A 156 6.37 13.88 -15.47
N ILE A 157 7.06 14.03 -14.32
CA ILE A 157 8.45 14.51 -14.26
C ILE A 157 9.37 13.58 -15.05
N SER A 158 9.24 12.26 -14.85
CA SER A 158 10.06 11.31 -15.58
C SER A 158 9.81 11.37 -17.08
N LEU A 159 8.56 11.44 -17.52
CA LEU A 159 8.21 11.60 -18.92
C LEU A 159 8.83 12.87 -19.51
N ALA A 160 8.63 14.02 -18.86
CA ALA A 160 9.17 15.29 -19.33
C ALA A 160 10.71 15.28 -19.48
N LEU A 161 11.41 14.63 -18.55
CA LEU A 161 12.89 14.59 -18.55
C LEU A 161 13.48 13.48 -19.45
N ASN A 162 12.68 12.50 -19.88
CA ASN A 162 13.18 11.36 -20.66
C ASN A 162 12.48 11.20 -22.02
N VAL A 163 11.62 12.14 -22.42
CA VAL A 163 10.89 12.10 -23.70
C VAL A 163 11.82 12.10 -24.92
N ASN A 164 13.07 12.54 -24.78
CA ASN A 164 14.06 12.55 -25.85
C ASN A 164 15.04 11.36 -25.80
N THR A 165 14.90 10.45 -24.84
CA THR A 165 15.82 9.32 -24.63
C THR A 165 15.32 8.05 -25.31
N ALA A 166 15.51 7.97 -26.63
CA ALA A 166 15.00 6.90 -27.51
C ALA A 166 15.82 5.58 -27.49
N HIS A 167 16.64 5.33 -26.47
CA HIS A 167 17.44 4.10 -26.36
C HIS A 167 17.13 3.34 -25.06
N VAL A 168 17.50 2.05 -25.01
CA VAL A 168 17.43 1.23 -23.79
C VAL A 168 18.55 1.63 -22.85
N GLY A 169 18.25 1.70 -21.55
CA GLY A 169 19.23 2.05 -20.55
C GLY A 169 18.61 2.48 -19.25
N LYS A 170 19.38 3.25 -18.49
CA LYS A 170 18.94 3.82 -17.22
C LYS A 170 18.29 5.19 -17.46
N VAL A 171 17.30 5.51 -16.64
CA VAL A 171 16.66 6.83 -16.61
C VAL A 171 17.71 7.90 -16.27
N THR A 172 17.56 9.11 -16.80
CA THR A 172 18.47 10.23 -16.55
C THR A 172 18.57 10.53 -15.05
N TYR A 173 19.79 10.70 -14.52
CA TYR A 173 20.03 10.95 -13.09
C TYR A 173 19.29 12.20 -12.56
N THR A 174 19.03 13.19 -13.42
CA THR A 174 18.23 14.39 -13.13
C THR A 174 16.80 14.05 -12.69
N THR A 175 16.24 12.97 -13.23
CA THR A 175 14.92 12.46 -12.79
C THR A 175 14.96 12.09 -11.32
N TYR A 176 16.00 11.37 -10.89
CA TYR A 176 16.15 11.00 -9.48
C TYR A 176 16.39 12.21 -8.60
N LEU A 177 17.14 13.23 -9.04
CA LEU A 177 17.32 14.46 -8.26
C LEU A 177 15.97 15.15 -7.97
N GLY A 178 15.09 15.24 -8.97
CA GLY A 178 13.74 15.79 -8.77
C GLY A 178 12.91 14.97 -7.78
N LEU A 179 12.92 13.64 -7.92
CA LEU A 179 12.16 12.75 -7.04
C LEU A 179 12.73 12.71 -5.61
N VAL A 180 14.04 12.73 -5.44
CA VAL A 180 14.72 12.82 -4.13
C VAL A 180 14.42 14.15 -3.45
N ALA A 181 14.40 15.27 -4.21
CA ALA A 181 14.04 16.56 -3.66
C ALA A 181 12.61 16.57 -3.08
N ILE A 182 11.65 15.95 -3.79
CA ILE A 182 10.27 15.83 -3.31
C ILE A 182 10.18 14.89 -2.09
N SER A 183 10.83 13.73 -2.14
CA SER A 183 10.83 12.77 -1.01
C SER A 183 11.47 13.38 0.24
N SER A 184 12.52 14.19 0.10
CA SER A 184 13.17 14.87 1.23
C SER A 184 12.27 15.84 2.01
N LEU A 185 11.12 16.25 1.43
CA LEU A 185 10.12 17.08 2.10
C LEU A 185 9.18 16.29 3.02
N GLY A 186 9.13 14.95 2.90
CA GLY A 186 8.21 14.11 3.68
C GLY A 186 8.46 14.21 5.19
N ALA A 187 9.70 14.04 5.65
CA ALA A 187 10.03 14.16 7.07
C ALA A 187 9.77 15.59 7.63
N PRO A 188 10.16 16.69 6.95
CA PRO A 188 9.74 18.03 7.32
C PRO A 188 8.22 18.21 7.43
N PHE A 189 7.43 17.69 6.48
CA PHE A 189 5.97 17.74 6.60
C PHE A 189 5.46 16.98 7.82
N ALA A 190 6.01 15.82 8.14
CA ALA A 190 5.64 15.06 9.34
C ALA A 190 5.90 15.85 10.65
N LEU A 191 6.92 16.72 10.69
CA LEU A 191 7.18 17.58 11.86
C LEU A 191 6.09 18.63 12.09
N LEU A 192 5.38 19.04 11.03
CA LEU A 192 4.25 19.97 11.10
C LEU A 192 2.98 19.33 11.68
N LEU A 193 2.98 18.02 11.96
CA LEU A 193 1.87 17.42 12.68
C LEU A 193 1.77 17.97 14.10
N SER A 194 0.54 18.19 14.55
CA SER A 194 0.26 18.42 15.96
C SER A 194 0.35 17.09 16.72
N GLN A 195 0.74 17.14 18.00
CA GLN A 195 0.69 15.94 18.83
C GLN A 195 -0.77 15.49 19.00
N PRO A 196 -1.06 14.18 19.11
CA PRO A 196 -2.43 13.68 19.18
C PRO A 196 -3.31 14.39 20.23
N GLN A 197 -2.74 14.76 21.38
CA GLN A 197 -3.43 15.46 22.46
C GLN A 197 -3.79 16.91 22.16
N ASP A 198 -3.10 17.54 21.21
CA ASP A 198 -3.31 18.93 20.82
C ASP A 198 -4.29 19.08 19.66
N VAL A 199 -4.65 17.98 18.99
CA VAL A 199 -5.55 17.99 17.84
C VAL A 199 -6.99 18.21 18.30
N ILE A 200 -7.66 19.15 17.63
CA ILE A 200 -9.00 19.59 17.93
C ILE A 200 -9.96 19.03 16.87
N ARG A 201 -10.89 18.19 17.33
CA ARG A 201 -12.04 17.77 16.50
C ARG A 201 -13.06 18.88 16.41
N SER A 202 -13.80 18.91 15.31
CA SER A 202 -14.89 19.85 15.04
C SER A 202 -15.98 19.77 16.11
N ASN A 203 -16.22 18.57 16.65
CA ASN A 203 -17.21 18.31 17.70
C ASN A 203 -16.67 18.53 19.12
N GLY A 204 -15.44 19.02 19.28
CA GLY A 204 -14.81 19.26 20.59
C GLY A 204 -14.40 18.00 21.36
N THR A 205 -14.65 16.80 20.82
CA THR A 205 -14.21 15.56 21.46
C THR A 205 -12.70 15.40 21.36
N LYS A 206 -12.09 14.75 22.34
CA LYS A 206 -10.67 14.38 22.27
C LYS A 206 -10.50 13.19 21.33
N ILE A 207 -9.32 13.07 20.72
CA ILE A 207 -8.94 11.86 20.00
C ILE A 207 -8.94 10.71 21.01
N PRO A 208 -9.62 9.57 20.73
CA PRO A 208 -9.55 8.40 21.57
C PRO A 208 -8.09 8.00 21.62
N TYR A 209 -7.47 8.16 22.79
CA TYR A 209 -6.12 7.69 23.00
C TYR A 209 -6.18 6.18 22.77
N MET A 210 -5.43 5.67 21.77
CA MET A 210 -5.34 4.23 21.58
C MET A 210 -4.91 3.64 22.93
N LYS A 211 -5.79 2.82 23.51
CA LYS A 211 -5.54 2.20 24.82
C LYS A 211 -4.13 1.60 24.77
N LYS A 212 -3.37 1.71 25.86
CA LYS A 212 -2.10 0.98 26.01
C LYS A 212 -2.41 -0.51 26.00
N THR A 213 -2.60 -1.10 24.83
CA THR A 213 -2.71 -2.54 24.65
C THR A 213 -1.32 -3.13 24.83
N SER A 214 -1.22 -4.19 25.64
CA SER A 214 0.04 -4.92 25.76
C SER A 214 0.31 -5.66 24.44
N LEU A 215 1.59 -5.77 24.07
CA LEU A 215 2.01 -6.51 22.88
C LEU A 215 1.48 -7.97 22.88
N SER A 216 1.27 -8.54 24.07
CA SER A 216 0.72 -9.89 24.26
C SER A 216 -0.77 -9.98 23.90
N VAL A 217 -1.56 -8.94 24.21
CA VAL A 217 -2.97 -8.88 23.82
C VAL A 217 -3.10 -8.66 22.31
N GLU A 218 -2.27 -7.79 21.73
CA GLU A 218 -2.22 -7.58 20.28
C GLU A 218 -1.79 -8.83 19.52
N SER A 219 -0.77 -9.55 19.98
CA SER A 219 -0.30 -10.78 19.34
C SER A 219 -1.34 -11.91 19.41
N ARG A 220 -2.05 -12.05 20.53
CA ARG A 220 -3.14 -13.03 20.69
C ARG A 220 -4.32 -12.71 19.77
N ALA A 221 -4.67 -11.44 19.61
CA ALA A 221 -5.73 -11.00 18.68
C ALA A 221 -5.34 -11.26 17.21
N ILE A 222 -4.08 -10.96 16.83
CA ILE A 222 -3.55 -11.27 15.50
C ILE A 222 -3.60 -12.78 15.24
N TRP A 223 -3.19 -13.59 16.21
CA TRP A 223 -3.22 -15.06 16.10
C TRP A 223 -4.63 -15.61 15.90
N LYS A 224 -5.62 -15.06 16.62
CA LYS A 224 -7.04 -15.41 16.44
C LYS A 224 -7.50 -15.08 15.00
N GLN A 225 -7.12 -13.92 14.48
CA GLN A 225 -7.50 -13.50 13.14
C GLN A 225 -6.82 -14.32 12.02
N LEU A 226 -5.58 -14.76 12.24
CA LEU A 226 -4.89 -15.68 11.32
C LEU A 226 -5.56 -17.06 11.24
N ARG A 227 -6.31 -17.47 12.27
CA ARG A 227 -7.08 -18.73 12.27
C ARG A 227 -8.48 -18.60 11.66
N ASN A 228 -8.87 -17.40 11.22
CA ASN A 228 -10.15 -17.22 10.56
C ASN A 228 -10.16 -17.96 9.21
N LYS A 229 -11.09 -18.90 9.03
CA LYS A 229 -11.19 -19.73 7.81
C LYS A 229 -11.35 -18.88 6.55
N TYR A 230 -12.10 -17.79 6.62
CA TYR A 230 -12.25 -16.88 5.48
C TYR A 230 -10.94 -16.15 5.15
N MET A 231 -10.18 -15.73 6.17
CA MET A 231 -8.85 -15.14 5.99
C MET A 231 -7.89 -16.12 5.32
N LEU A 232 -7.87 -17.38 5.78
CA LEU A 232 -7.00 -18.43 5.23
C LEU A 232 -7.25 -18.68 3.74
N LEU A 233 -8.51 -18.60 3.29
CA LEU A 233 -8.86 -18.73 1.87
C LEU A 233 -8.36 -17.54 1.02
N LEU A 234 -8.14 -16.37 1.61
CA LEU A 234 -7.65 -15.19 0.89
C LEU A 234 -6.12 -15.05 0.90
N ILE A 235 -5.40 -15.77 1.78
CA ILE A 235 -3.92 -15.74 1.82
C ILE A 235 -3.28 -16.03 0.45
N PRO A 236 -3.71 -17.05 -0.32
CA PRO A 236 -3.13 -17.32 -1.63
C PRO A 236 -3.20 -16.11 -2.57
N VAL A 237 -4.32 -15.38 -2.59
CA VAL A 237 -4.45 -14.19 -3.45
C VAL A 237 -3.62 -13.00 -2.93
N PHE A 238 -3.39 -12.88 -1.62
CA PHE A 238 -2.49 -11.86 -1.07
C PHE A 238 -1.02 -12.13 -1.43
N LEU A 239 -0.61 -13.40 -1.42
CA LEU A 239 0.75 -13.82 -1.77
C LEU A 239 1.00 -13.72 -3.29
N ALA A 240 0.24 -14.49 -4.07
CA ALA A 240 0.43 -14.60 -5.51
C ALA A 240 -0.04 -13.35 -6.26
N GLY A 241 -1.01 -12.62 -5.70
CA GLY A 241 -1.52 -11.37 -6.27
C GLY A 241 -0.45 -10.29 -6.41
N GLN A 242 0.73 -10.38 -5.79
CA GLN A 242 1.80 -9.40 -5.99
C GLN A 242 2.76 -9.75 -7.14
N PHE A 243 2.81 -11.02 -7.58
CA PHE A 243 3.79 -11.49 -8.57
C PHE A 243 3.64 -10.81 -9.93
N GLY A 244 2.41 -10.49 -10.34
CA GLY A 244 2.16 -9.76 -11.58
C GLY A 244 2.82 -8.39 -11.59
N ALA A 245 2.85 -7.66 -10.47
CA ALA A 245 3.47 -6.34 -10.41
C ALA A 245 4.99 -6.41 -10.65
N THR A 246 5.67 -7.37 -10.02
CA THR A 246 7.11 -7.59 -10.20
C THR A 246 7.44 -8.01 -11.63
N TYR A 247 6.70 -8.97 -12.19
CA TYR A 247 6.90 -9.42 -13.57
C TYR A 247 6.73 -8.26 -14.56
N GLN A 248 5.66 -7.46 -14.45
CA GLN A 248 5.46 -6.30 -15.33
C GLN A 248 6.61 -5.29 -15.25
N GLY A 249 7.18 -5.07 -14.06
CA GLY A 249 8.36 -4.22 -13.90
C GLY A 249 9.59 -4.74 -14.64
N ASN A 250 9.82 -6.05 -14.61
CA ASN A 250 10.93 -6.71 -15.30
C ASN A 250 10.72 -6.73 -16.82
N TYR A 251 9.50 -7.06 -17.27
CA TYR A 251 9.05 -6.99 -18.65
C TYR A 251 9.31 -5.60 -19.25
N LEU A 252 8.84 -4.56 -18.56
CA LEU A 252 9.00 -3.17 -18.99
C LEU A 252 10.49 -2.76 -19.07
N THR A 253 11.31 -3.18 -18.10
CA THR A 253 12.75 -2.85 -18.07
C THR A 253 13.53 -3.56 -19.18
N THR A 254 13.13 -4.79 -19.53
CA THR A 254 13.87 -5.64 -20.46
C THR A 254 13.64 -5.26 -21.91
N TYR A 255 12.39 -4.93 -22.26
CA TYR A 255 11.98 -4.82 -23.66
C TYR A 255 11.72 -3.40 -24.15
N PHE A 256 11.68 -2.39 -23.28
CA PHE A 256 11.27 -1.02 -23.67
C PHE A 256 12.38 0.02 -23.47
N THR A 257 12.40 1.02 -24.35
CA THR A 257 13.30 2.19 -24.23
C THR A 257 12.97 3.04 -23.01
N VAL A 258 13.92 3.86 -22.56
CA VAL A 258 13.72 4.76 -21.41
C VAL A 258 12.50 5.67 -21.63
N ARG A 259 12.33 6.18 -22.85
CA ARG A 259 11.17 6.99 -23.24
C ARG A 259 9.85 6.25 -23.09
N SER A 260 9.74 5.04 -23.64
CA SER A 260 8.53 4.20 -23.52
C SER A 260 8.21 3.88 -22.06
N ARG A 261 9.24 3.59 -21.24
CA ARG A 261 9.09 3.35 -19.79
C ARG A 261 8.58 4.56 -19.03
N ALA A 262 9.06 5.74 -19.37
CA ALA A 262 8.61 6.98 -18.76
C ALA A 262 7.14 7.28 -19.09
N LEU A 263 6.71 7.03 -20.35
CA LEU A 263 5.30 7.10 -20.75
C LEU A 263 4.46 6.07 -20.00
N ALA A 264 4.94 4.83 -19.91
CA ALA A 264 4.29 3.76 -19.16
C ALA A 264 4.08 4.14 -17.68
N SER A 265 5.08 4.74 -17.04
CA SER A 265 4.99 5.20 -15.65
C SER A 265 3.89 6.25 -15.44
N PHE A 266 3.77 7.23 -16.34
CA PHE A 266 2.70 8.22 -16.29
C PHE A 266 1.32 7.59 -16.55
N LEU A 267 1.19 6.78 -17.60
CA LEU A 267 -0.09 6.17 -17.97
C LEU A 267 -0.58 5.17 -16.92
N THR A 268 0.32 4.40 -16.30
CA THR A 268 -0.02 3.47 -15.21
C THR A 268 -0.59 4.18 -13.98
N ALA A 269 -0.09 5.37 -13.65
CA ALA A 269 -0.67 6.19 -12.59
C ALA A 269 -2.11 6.63 -12.94
N VAL A 270 -2.34 7.05 -14.19
CA VAL A 270 -3.67 7.44 -14.69
C VAL A 270 -4.64 6.26 -14.70
N VAL A 271 -4.25 5.13 -15.30
CA VAL A 271 -5.14 3.95 -15.38
C VAL A 271 -5.37 3.32 -14.01
N GLY A 272 -4.40 3.35 -13.10
CA GLY A 272 -4.59 2.89 -11.72
C GLY A 272 -5.60 3.74 -10.96
N ALA A 273 -5.54 5.07 -11.10
CA ALA A 273 -6.57 5.95 -10.54
C ALA A 273 -7.96 5.66 -11.13
N ALA A 274 -8.05 5.46 -12.44
CA ALA A 274 -9.31 5.12 -13.11
C ALA A 274 -9.87 3.76 -12.66
N ALA A 275 -9.01 2.74 -12.49
CA ALA A 275 -9.38 1.42 -11.99
C ALA A 275 -9.96 1.51 -10.58
N ASN A 276 -9.31 2.26 -9.68
CA ASN A 276 -9.77 2.42 -8.30
C ASN A 276 -11.12 3.15 -8.21
N ILE A 277 -11.29 4.23 -8.97
CA ILE A 277 -12.54 5.00 -9.00
C ILE A 277 -13.68 4.15 -9.59
N SER A 278 -13.47 3.54 -10.75
CA SER A 278 -14.51 2.74 -11.42
C SER A 278 -14.93 1.53 -10.59
N THR A 279 -13.97 0.82 -9.99
CA THR A 279 -14.23 -0.34 -9.12
C THR A 279 -14.98 0.09 -7.85
N GLY A 280 -14.55 1.17 -7.20
CA GLY A 280 -15.22 1.72 -6.02
C GLY A 280 -16.67 2.12 -6.31
N LEU A 281 -16.89 2.87 -7.39
CA LEU A 281 -18.24 3.27 -7.82
C LEU A 281 -19.15 2.06 -8.07
N PHE A 282 -18.63 1.01 -8.72
CA PHE A 282 -19.39 -0.22 -8.98
C PHE A 282 -19.74 -0.98 -7.68
N LEU A 283 -18.78 -1.11 -6.76
CA LEU A 283 -18.97 -1.78 -5.48
C LEU A 283 -19.92 -1.01 -4.54
N ASP A 284 -20.11 0.29 -4.75
CA ASP A 284 -21.04 1.14 -4.00
C ASP A 284 -22.45 1.22 -4.59
N LEU A 285 -22.71 0.59 -5.73
CA LEU A 285 -24.02 0.60 -6.39
C LEU A 285 -25.10 -0.03 -5.50
N LYS A 286 -26.08 0.76 -5.07
CA LYS A 286 -27.12 0.33 -4.11
C LYS A 286 -28.22 -0.57 -4.71
N PHE A 287 -28.28 -0.67 -6.04
CA PHE A 287 -29.33 -1.44 -6.72
C PHE A 287 -29.08 -2.95 -6.73
N LEU A 288 -27.86 -3.41 -6.41
CA LEU A 288 -27.52 -4.84 -6.30
C LEU A 288 -27.25 -5.23 -4.85
N SER A 289 -27.60 -6.47 -4.50
CA SER A 289 -27.22 -7.03 -3.21
C SER A 289 -25.69 -7.07 -3.05
N ARG A 290 -25.18 -6.94 -1.82
CA ARG A 290 -23.73 -6.97 -1.53
C ARG A 290 -23.06 -8.24 -2.09
N GLY A 291 -23.65 -9.41 -1.85
CA GLY A 291 -23.12 -10.68 -2.35
C GLY A 291 -23.16 -10.79 -3.88
N THR A 292 -24.18 -10.24 -4.53
CA THR A 292 -24.25 -10.21 -6.00
C THR A 292 -23.15 -9.33 -6.59
N ARG A 293 -22.90 -8.15 -6.01
CA ARG A 293 -21.82 -7.25 -6.45
C ARG A 293 -20.46 -7.91 -6.33
N SER A 294 -20.17 -8.50 -5.16
CA SER A 294 -18.95 -9.27 -4.91
C SER A 294 -18.70 -10.32 -5.99
N LYS A 295 -19.69 -11.17 -6.26
CA LYS A 295 -19.62 -12.23 -7.29
C LYS A 295 -19.38 -11.68 -8.69
N ILE A 296 -20.10 -10.62 -9.10
CA ILE A 296 -19.93 -10.01 -10.42
C ILE A 296 -18.53 -9.41 -10.55
N THR A 297 -18.07 -8.64 -9.56
CA THR A 297 -16.74 -8.05 -9.57
C THR A 297 -15.66 -9.12 -9.61
N TYR A 298 -15.81 -10.22 -8.87
CA TYR A 298 -14.84 -11.31 -8.94
C TYR A 298 -14.85 -12.03 -10.29
N ILE A 299 -16.00 -12.29 -10.89
CA ILE A 299 -16.06 -12.88 -12.24
C ILE A 299 -15.38 -11.96 -13.25
N PHE A 300 -15.62 -10.64 -13.15
CA PHE A 300 -14.94 -9.65 -13.97
C PHE A 300 -13.41 -9.71 -13.79
N VAL A 301 -12.93 -9.66 -12.54
CA VAL A 301 -11.50 -9.80 -12.22
C VAL A 301 -10.94 -11.12 -12.76
N LEU A 302 -11.62 -12.23 -12.52
CA LEU A 302 -11.21 -13.56 -12.96
C LEU A 302 -11.03 -13.60 -14.49
N VAL A 303 -12.01 -13.14 -15.25
CA VAL A 303 -11.97 -13.14 -16.71
C VAL A 303 -10.85 -12.22 -17.23
N PHE A 304 -10.82 -10.97 -16.79
CA PHE A 304 -9.94 -9.96 -17.38
C PHE A 304 -8.48 -10.05 -16.90
N VAL A 305 -8.23 -10.45 -15.65
CA VAL A 305 -6.85 -10.72 -15.18
C VAL A 305 -6.31 -11.98 -15.85
N THR A 306 -7.11 -13.04 -15.99
CA THR A 306 -6.69 -14.25 -16.72
C THR A 306 -6.44 -13.96 -18.19
N ALA A 307 -7.32 -13.20 -18.86
CA ALA A 307 -7.10 -12.79 -20.24
C ALA A 307 -5.83 -11.95 -20.40
N SER A 308 -5.55 -11.06 -19.44
CA SER A 308 -4.34 -10.24 -19.43
C SER A 308 -3.08 -11.08 -19.27
N TRP A 309 -3.10 -12.09 -18.39
CA TRP A 309 -1.99 -13.04 -18.27
C TRP A 309 -1.78 -13.87 -19.54
N ILE A 310 -2.86 -14.37 -20.17
CA ILE A 310 -2.77 -15.14 -21.42
C ILE A 310 -2.19 -14.27 -22.53
N TRP A 311 -2.67 -13.03 -22.68
CA TRP A 311 -2.14 -12.11 -23.68
C TRP A 311 -0.66 -11.81 -23.42
N ASN A 312 -0.29 -11.54 -22.17
CA ASN A 312 1.12 -11.33 -21.82
C ASN A 312 1.95 -12.57 -22.15
N ALA A 313 1.43 -13.77 -21.88
CA ALA A 313 2.12 -15.01 -22.21
C ALA A 313 2.34 -15.23 -23.70
N VAL A 314 1.37 -14.87 -24.53
CA VAL A 314 1.52 -14.92 -26.00
C VAL A 314 2.59 -13.92 -26.46
N VAL A 315 2.62 -12.72 -25.89
CA VAL A 315 3.62 -11.69 -26.23
C VAL A 315 5.01 -12.09 -25.75
N GLU A 316 5.15 -12.51 -24.50
CA GLU A 316 6.40 -12.96 -23.89
C GLU A 316 6.99 -14.16 -24.64
N THR A 317 6.16 -15.14 -25.00
CA THR A 317 6.62 -16.29 -25.79
C THR A 317 7.15 -15.85 -27.15
N LYS A 318 6.51 -14.88 -27.82
CA LYS A 318 7.05 -14.34 -29.09
C LYS A 318 8.39 -13.62 -28.88
N LEU A 319 8.51 -12.86 -27.79
CA LEU A 319 9.73 -12.13 -27.45
C LEU A 319 10.89 -13.07 -27.08
N SER A 320 10.61 -14.15 -26.36
CA SER A 320 11.62 -15.11 -25.93
C SER A 320 12.23 -15.94 -27.07
N HIS A 321 11.53 -16.04 -28.20
CA HIS A 321 12.01 -16.74 -29.40
C HIS A 321 12.76 -15.80 -30.37
N MET A 322 12.85 -14.51 -30.08
CA MET A 322 13.65 -13.58 -30.87
C MET A 322 15.15 -13.78 -30.58
N ALA A 323 15.98 -13.73 -31.61
CA ALA A 323 17.43 -13.92 -31.48
C ALA A 323 18.09 -12.82 -30.63
N GLU A 324 17.56 -11.59 -30.68
CA GLU A 324 17.96 -10.49 -29.82
C GLU A 324 16.72 -9.84 -29.17
N PRO A 325 16.79 -9.47 -27.87
CA PRO A 325 15.69 -8.80 -27.20
C PRO A 325 15.43 -7.43 -27.84
N PRO A 326 14.17 -7.14 -28.25
CA PRO A 326 13.86 -5.87 -28.90
C PRO A 326 13.92 -4.69 -27.93
N ALA A 327 14.19 -3.51 -28.48
CA ALA A 327 14.20 -2.23 -27.80
C ALA A 327 12.99 -1.39 -28.21
N PHE A 328 11.81 -1.71 -27.68
CA PHE A 328 10.54 -1.08 -28.05
C PHE A 328 10.48 0.40 -27.72
N ASP A 329 10.46 1.21 -28.77
CA ASP A 329 10.27 2.64 -28.72
C ASP A 329 8.92 3.09 -29.27
N LEU A 330 8.53 4.32 -28.91
CA LEU A 330 7.27 4.91 -29.32
C LEU A 330 7.18 4.99 -30.85
N GLY A 331 6.25 4.24 -31.43
CA GLY A 331 6.00 4.22 -32.87
C GLY A 331 6.60 3.04 -33.62
N ASP A 332 7.20 2.06 -32.94
CA ASP A 332 7.79 0.83 -33.52
C ASP A 332 6.75 -0.17 -34.10
N GLY A 333 5.59 0.32 -34.51
CA GLY A 333 4.60 -0.43 -35.27
C GLY A 333 3.64 -1.30 -34.44
N PRO A 334 2.94 -2.25 -35.10
CA PRO A 334 1.84 -2.99 -34.48
C PRO A 334 2.26 -3.88 -33.30
N PHE A 335 3.48 -4.43 -33.32
CA PHE A 335 3.95 -5.30 -32.25
C PHE A 335 4.26 -4.52 -30.97
N PHE A 336 4.87 -3.34 -31.10
CA PHE A 336 4.99 -2.37 -30.01
C PHE A 336 3.63 -2.05 -29.40
N ASN A 337 2.65 -1.71 -30.24
CA ASN A 337 1.31 -1.36 -29.76
C ASN A 337 0.69 -2.49 -28.94
N SER A 338 0.84 -3.75 -29.38
CA SER A 338 0.35 -4.90 -28.63
C SER A 338 1.10 -5.08 -27.30
N ALA A 339 2.43 -5.00 -27.30
CA ALA A 339 3.28 -5.18 -26.12
C ALA A 339 3.05 -4.09 -25.07
N PHE A 340 2.88 -2.84 -25.51
CA PHE A 340 2.58 -1.72 -24.63
C PHE A 340 1.13 -1.75 -24.12
N THR A 341 0.17 -2.08 -24.99
CA THR A 341 -1.25 -2.17 -24.60
C THR A 341 -1.49 -3.26 -23.57
N VAL A 342 -0.89 -4.44 -23.75
CA VAL A 342 -1.04 -5.53 -22.77
C VAL A 342 -0.49 -5.12 -21.39
N TYR A 343 0.62 -4.38 -21.35
CA TYR A 343 1.16 -3.84 -20.09
C TYR A 343 0.17 -2.89 -19.39
N ILE A 344 -0.43 -1.95 -20.12
CA ILE A 344 -1.40 -0.99 -19.56
C ILE A 344 -2.70 -1.68 -19.12
N PHE A 345 -3.23 -2.60 -19.92
CA PHE A 345 -4.42 -3.39 -19.57
C PHE A 345 -4.17 -4.26 -18.35
N PHE A 346 -3.02 -4.94 -18.32
CA PHE A 346 -2.60 -5.73 -17.17
C PHE A 346 -2.60 -4.87 -15.92
N ARG A 347 -1.98 -3.67 -15.96
CA ARG A 347 -1.97 -2.76 -14.80
C ARG A 347 -3.38 -2.38 -14.35
N PHE A 348 -4.26 -2.00 -15.27
CA PHE A 348 -5.64 -1.62 -14.94
C PHE A 348 -6.36 -2.74 -14.19
N PHE A 349 -6.40 -3.96 -14.73
CA PHE A 349 -7.11 -5.07 -14.10
C PHE A 349 -6.46 -5.56 -12.80
N TYR A 350 -5.14 -5.43 -12.69
CA TYR A 350 -4.45 -5.72 -11.43
C TYR A 350 -4.81 -4.73 -10.32
N GLU A 351 -5.03 -3.45 -10.66
CA GLU A 351 -5.51 -2.43 -9.73
C GLU A 351 -6.99 -2.68 -9.33
N VAL A 352 -7.81 -3.16 -10.26
CA VAL A 352 -9.18 -3.66 -9.95
C VAL A 352 -9.11 -4.84 -8.97
N LEU A 353 -8.24 -5.84 -9.23
CA LEU A 353 -8.02 -6.98 -8.33
C LEU A 353 -7.59 -6.50 -6.95
N GLN A 354 -6.64 -5.56 -6.88
CA GLN A 354 -6.16 -5.00 -5.62
C GLN A 354 -7.31 -4.34 -4.86
N THR A 355 -8.03 -3.40 -5.49
CA THR A 355 -9.18 -2.72 -4.87
C THR A 355 -10.24 -3.71 -4.39
N TYR A 356 -10.53 -4.74 -5.19
CA TYR A 356 -11.49 -5.79 -4.84
C TYR A 356 -11.05 -6.62 -3.63
N ILE A 357 -9.76 -6.97 -3.53
CA ILE A 357 -9.18 -7.66 -2.37
C ILE A 357 -9.36 -6.83 -1.09
N TYR A 358 -9.07 -5.53 -1.14
CA TYR A 358 -9.29 -4.63 0.02
C TYR A 358 -10.76 -4.55 0.40
N TRP A 359 -11.66 -4.57 -0.58
CA TRP A 359 -13.09 -4.58 -0.34
C TRP A 359 -13.56 -5.89 0.32
N LEU A 360 -13.10 -7.05 -0.16
CA LEU A 360 -13.40 -8.36 0.43
C LEU A 360 -12.95 -8.46 1.89
N MET A 361 -11.86 -7.79 2.22
CA MET A 361 -11.32 -7.73 3.57
C MET A 361 -12.16 -6.88 4.50
N ALA A 362 -12.69 -5.77 4.01
CA ALA A 362 -13.66 -4.96 4.74
C ALA A 362 -14.98 -5.73 5.00
N GLU A 363 -15.25 -6.80 4.24
CA GLU A 363 -16.44 -7.64 4.36
C GLU A 363 -16.36 -8.69 5.48
N ILE A 364 -15.18 -8.95 6.06
CA ILE A 364 -15.00 -9.99 7.10
C ILE A 364 -15.90 -9.71 8.31
N LYS A 365 -16.95 -10.53 8.49
CA LYS A 365 -17.88 -10.42 9.62
C LYS A 365 -17.15 -10.78 10.91
N GLY A 366 -17.22 -9.90 11.90
CA GLY A 366 -16.45 -9.97 13.14
C GLY A 366 -15.21 -9.06 13.18
N ALA A 367 -14.69 -8.62 12.02
CA ALA A 367 -13.62 -7.62 11.97
C ALA A 367 -14.11 -6.18 12.21
N GLN A 368 -15.43 -5.96 12.27
CA GLN A 368 -16.07 -4.66 12.51
C GLN A 368 -16.27 -4.32 14.00
N GLY A 369 -15.83 -5.19 14.93
CA GLY A 369 -15.76 -4.88 16.36
C GLY A 369 -14.49 -4.10 16.73
N ASP A 370 -14.57 -3.29 17.80
CA ASP A 370 -13.53 -2.45 18.42
C ASP A 370 -12.05 -2.74 18.01
N GLY A 371 -11.61 -2.17 16.88
CA GLY A 371 -10.21 -2.12 16.47
C GLY A 371 -9.67 -3.28 15.61
N ASP A 372 -10.50 -4.24 15.19
CA ASP A 372 -10.04 -5.40 14.40
C ASP A 372 -9.76 -5.10 12.91
N ILE A 373 -10.31 -4.02 12.34
CA ILE A 373 -10.04 -3.62 10.94
C ILE A 373 -8.57 -3.28 10.71
N ALA A 374 -7.94 -2.55 11.64
CA ALA A 374 -6.53 -2.18 11.55
C ALA A 374 -5.62 -3.41 11.62
N ARG A 375 -5.92 -4.36 12.51
CA ARG A 375 -5.20 -5.63 12.64
C ARG A 375 -5.35 -6.49 11.38
N THR A 376 -6.57 -6.58 10.86
CA THR A 376 -6.89 -7.33 9.65
C THR A 376 -6.18 -6.75 8.43
N THR A 377 -6.12 -5.42 8.32
CA THR A 377 -5.35 -4.72 7.28
C THR A 377 -3.85 -4.95 7.43
N GLY A 378 -3.32 -4.93 8.66
CA GLY A 378 -1.91 -5.23 8.95
C GLY A 378 -1.52 -6.66 8.54
N ILE A 379 -2.36 -7.65 8.87
CA ILE A 379 -2.15 -9.05 8.46
C ILE A 379 -2.11 -9.19 6.93
N LEU A 380 -3.06 -8.56 6.22
CA LEU A 380 -3.03 -8.57 4.76
C LEU A 380 -1.76 -7.94 4.22
N ARG A 381 -1.37 -6.77 4.75
CA ARG A 381 -0.16 -6.07 4.31
C ARG A 381 1.08 -6.92 4.54
N SER A 382 1.15 -7.67 5.65
CA SER A 382 2.24 -8.62 5.88
C SER A 382 2.25 -9.76 4.87
N TRP A 383 1.09 -10.36 4.55
CA TRP A 383 1.02 -11.41 3.52
C TRP A 383 1.34 -10.90 2.12
N GLU A 384 0.83 -9.73 1.72
CA GLU A 384 1.24 -9.07 0.48
C GLU A 384 2.74 -8.79 0.47
N SER A 385 3.31 -8.35 1.59
CA SER A 385 4.75 -8.10 1.69
C SER A 385 5.57 -9.38 1.52
N ILE A 386 5.12 -10.51 2.09
CA ILE A 386 5.76 -11.82 1.87
C ILE A 386 5.68 -12.20 0.39
N GLY A 387 4.51 -12.04 -0.23
CA GLY A 387 4.31 -12.31 -1.66
C GLY A 387 5.25 -11.49 -2.55
N SER A 388 5.28 -10.17 -2.32
CA SER A 388 6.20 -9.25 -2.99
C SER A 388 7.66 -9.64 -2.75
N THR A 389 8.03 -10.02 -1.52
CA THR A 389 9.41 -10.43 -1.19
C THR A 389 9.84 -11.62 -2.05
N ILE A 390 9.00 -12.65 -2.12
CA ILE A 390 9.29 -13.85 -2.93
C ILE A 390 9.34 -13.48 -4.42
N ALA A 391 8.38 -12.69 -4.91
CA ALA A 391 8.34 -12.27 -6.30
C ALA A 391 9.61 -11.49 -6.70
N TYR A 392 10.01 -10.49 -5.90
CA TYR A 392 11.22 -9.72 -6.13
C TYR A 392 12.49 -10.54 -5.93
N ALA A 393 12.52 -11.48 -4.99
CA ALA A 393 13.66 -12.39 -4.83
C ALA A 393 13.85 -13.28 -6.07
N VAL A 394 12.76 -13.83 -6.63
CA VAL A 394 12.80 -14.56 -7.91
C VAL A 394 13.26 -13.64 -9.03
N GLY A 395 12.73 -12.42 -9.13
CA GLY A 395 13.16 -11.43 -10.12
C GLY A 395 14.60 -10.92 -9.93
N ALA A 396 15.19 -11.10 -8.75
CA ALA A 396 16.59 -10.77 -8.49
C ALA A 396 17.53 -11.89 -8.97
N THR A 397 17.03 -13.11 -9.15
CA THR A 397 17.78 -14.18 -9.81
C THR A 397 17.87 -13.92 -11.31
N HIS A 398 18.89 -14.47 -11.98
CA HIS A 398 19.04 -14.42 -13.45
C HIS A 398 18.02 -15.28 -14.22
N TRP A 399 16.85 -15.52 -13.64
CA TRP A 399 15.78 -16.28 -14.28
C TRP A 399 15.19 -15.51 -15.46
N PRO A 400 15.05 -16.13 -16.65
CA PRO A 400 14.42 -15.51 -17.81
C PRO A 400 13.00 -15.02 -17.51
N ASN A 401 12.59 -13.92 -18.15
CA ASN A 401 11.24 -13.35 -17.99
C ASN A 401 10.13 -14.36 -18.30
N LEU A 402 10.32 -15.23 -19.30
CA LEU A 402 9.39 -16.32 -19.61
C LEU A 402 9.12 -17.25 -18.41
N ASN A 403 10.16 -17.59 -17.64
CA ASN A 403 10.00 -18.44 -16.46
C ASN A 403 9.28 -17.70 -15.33
N GLN A 404 9.58 -16.41 -15.15
CA GLN A 404 8.90 -15.57 -14.17
C GLN A 404 7.41 -15.39 -14.53
N MET A 405 7.10 -15.22 -15.81
CA MET A 405 5.74 -15.18 -16.35
C MET A 405 5.01 -16.50 -16.11
N ALA A 406 5.64 -17.64 -16.41
CA ALA A 406 5.04 -18.95 -16.21
C ALA A 406 4.75 -19.22 -14.72
N LEU A 407 5.68 -18.86 -13.84
CA LEU A 407 5.49 -18.93 -12.40
C LEU A 407 4.34 -18.03 -11.94
N GLY A 408 4.31 -16.77 -12.37
CA GLY A 408 3.25 -15.82 -12.04
C GLY A 408 1.87 -16.29 -12.49
N PHE A 409 1.78 -16.85 -13.71
CA PHE A 409 0.55 -17.39 -14.25
C PHE A 409 0.08 -18.65 -13.53
N ALA A 410 1.00 -19.57 -13.21
CA ALA A 410 0.68 -20.75 -12.41
C ALA A 410 0.19 -20.38 -11.01
N LEU A 411 0.87 -19.42 -10.36
CA LEU A 411 0.47 -18.91 -9.05
C LEU A 411 -0.90 -18.23 -9.10
N TRP A 412 -1.19 -17.42 -10.13
CA TRP A 412 -2.52 -16.89 -10.37
C TRP A 412 -3.57 -18.00 -10.46
N GLY A 413 -3.31 -19.06 -11.24
CA GLY A 413 -4.18 -20.23 -11.34
C GLY A 413 -4.47 -20.91 -9.99
N VAL A 414 -3.45 -20.99 -9.12
CA VAL A 414 -3.61 -21.52 -7.76
C VAL A 414 -4.52 -20.64 -6.91
N THR A 415 -4.54 -19.31 -7.09
CA THR A 415 -5.42 -18.42 -6.30
C THR A 415 -6.90 -18.55 -6.60
N ILE A 416 -7.25 -18.97 -7.82
CA ILE A 416 -8.62 -19.02 -8.33
C ILE A 416 -9.53 -19.92 -7.46
N PRO A 417 -9.20 -21.20 -7.19
CA PRO A 417 -10.08 -22.06 -6.40
C PRO A 417 -10.31 -21.53 -4.98
N PHE A 418 -9.27 -21.00 -4.31
CA PHE A 418 -9.42 -20.49 -2.94
C PHE A 418 -10.27 -19.22 -2.90
N THR A 419 -10.08 -18.31 -3.86
CA THR A 419 -10.86 -17.06 -3.91
C THR A 419 -12.30 -17.33 -4.36
N LEU A 420 -12.54 -18.28 -5.27
CA LEU A 420 -13.89 -18.75 -5.60
C LEU A 420 -14.59 -19.31 -4.35
N LEU A 421 -13.90 -20.14 -3.56
CA LEU A 421 -14.45 -20.65 -2.31
C LEU A 421 -14.73 -19.52 -1.32
N ALA A 422 -13.87 -18.52 -1.20
CA ALA A 422 -14.11 -17.37 -0.32
C ALA A 422 -15.33 -16.55 -0.77
N VAL A 423 -15.46 -16.25 -2.06
CA VAL A 423 -16.51 -15.36 -2.61
C VAL A 423 -17.87 -16.04 -2.75
N PHE A 424 -17.89 -17.31 -3.19
CA PHE A 424 -19.13 -18.05 -3.41
C PHE A 424 -19.53 -18.94 -2.23
N GLY A 425 -18.58 -19.30 -1.37
CA GLY A 425 -18.85 -20.10 -0.19
C GLY A 425 -19.33 -19.25 0.99
N ASN A 426 -20.18 -19.84 1.83
CA ASN A 426 -20.67 -19.21 3.06
C ASN A 426 -19.63 -19.31 4.19
N TRP A 427 -18.38 -18.92 3.95
CA TRP A 427 -17.29 -18.99 4.93
C TRP A 427 -17.17 -17.75 5.79
N ASN A 428 -17.78 -16.65 5.35
CA ASN A 428 -17.86 -15.39 6.10
C ASN A 428 -19.00 -15.46 7.14
N VAL A 429 -18.86 -16.36 8.12
CA VAL A 429 -19.79 -16.54 9.24
C VAL A 429 -19.25 -15.77 10.44
N ALA A 430 -20.09 -14.92 11.04
CA ALA A 430 -19.73 -14.30 12.32
C ALA A 430 -19.57 -15.42 13.36
N GLN A 431 -18.38 -15.58 13.93
CA GLN A 431 -18.26 -16.38 15.15
C GLN A 431 -19.08 -15.67 16.23
N THR A 432 -20.20 -16.27 16.63
CA THR A 432 -20.96 -15.87 17.81
C THR A 432 -19.98 -15.87 18.98
N ILE A 433 -19.73 -14.68 19.53
CA ILE A 433 -18.99 -14.54 20.78
C ILE A 433 -19.93 -15.09 21.84
N GLY A 434 -19.69 -16.31 22.30
CA GLY A 434 -20.07 -16.69 23.65
C GLY A 434 -19.32 -15.74 24.57
N VAL A 435 -20.04 -14.80 25.16
CA VAL A 435 -19.56 -14.14 26.36
C VAL A 435 -19.53 -15.26 27.41
N GLU A 436 -18.37 -15.88 27.60
CA GLU A 436 -18.10 -16.49 28.89
C GLU A 436 -18.14 -15.32 29.87
N GLU A 437 -19.24 -15.24 30.62
CA GLU A 437 -19.29 -14.52 31.88
C GLU A 437 -18.15 -15.10 32.73
N GLU A 438 -16.99 -14.46 32.69
CA GLU A 438 -16.07 -14.56 33.81
C GLU A 438 -16.85 -13.97 34.99
N GLU A 439 -17.40 -14.86 35.82
CA GLU A 439 -17.87 -14.57 37.16
C GLU A 439 -16.83 -13.66 37.83
N GLN A 440 -17.15 -12.37 37.92
CA GLN A 440 -16.49 -11.48 38.86
C GLN A 440 -16.83 -12.01 40.24
N THR A 441 -15.96 -12.88 40.72
CA THR A 441 -15.92 -13.31 42.11
C THR A 441 -15.65 -12.05 42.93
N ASP A 442 -16.63 -11.71 43.76
CA ASP A 442 -16.55 -10.74 44.81
C ASP A 442 -15.25 -10.91 45.60
N SER A 443 -14.34 -9.95 45.49
CA SER A 443 -13.33 -9.72 46.50
C SER A 443 -13.15 -8.22 46.71
N SER A 444 -13.83 -7.76 47.75
CA SER A 444 -13.68 -6.50 48.45
C SER A 444 -12.24 -6.00 48.61
N SER A 445 -12.15 -4.67 48.78
CA SER A 445 -11.04 -3.86 49.30
C SER A 445 -10.04 -3.32 48.26
N LEU A 446 -10.20 -2.05 47.91
CA LEU A 446 -9.25 -1.01 48.30
C LEU A 446 -9.84 0.37 47.97
N GLU A 447 -9.84 1.21 49.00
CA GLU A 447 -10.42 2.54 49.09
C GLU A 447 -9.89 3.51 48.03
N ALA A 448 -10.80 4.29 47.43
CA ALA A 448 -10.49 5.61 46.93
C ALA A 448 -11.53 6.58 47.50
N GLN A 449 -11.13 7.27 48.57
CA GLN A 449 -11.85 8.36 49.23
C GLN A 449 -12.46 9.32 48.20
N ARG A 450 -13.80 9.42 48.19
CA ARG A 450 -14.49 10.59 47.66
C ARG A 450 -14.62 11.61 48.79
N VAL A 451 -13.96 12.74 48.60
CA VAL A 451 -14.10 13.94 49.43
C VAL A 451 -15.55 14.40 49.37
N VAL A 452 -16.15 14.51 50.56
CA VAL A 452 -17.48 15.03 50.84
C VAL A 452 -17.52 16.52 50.52
N VAL A 453 -18.53 16.96 49.78
CA VAL A 453 -19.02 18.34 49.83
C VAL A 453 -20.46 18.26 50.32
N ASN A 454 -20.64 18.55 51.62
CA ASN A 454 -21.94 18.85 52.20
C ASN A 454 -22.38 20.23 51.71
N SER A 455 -23.62 20.33 51.25
CA SER A 455 -24.39 21.57 51.32
C SER A 455 -25.74 21.25 51.95
N ASP A 456 -25.90 21.76 53.16
CA ASP A 456 -27.09 21.71 54.00
C ASP A 456 -28.35 22.31 53.34
N GLY A 457 -29.52 21.88 53.86
CA GLY A 457 -30.84 22.50 53.71
C GLY A 457 -31.96 21.47 53.81
N LYS A 458 -32.26 20.91 54.99
CA LYS A 458 -33.27 21.34 55.98
C LYS A 458 -34.71 21.43 55.47
N ASP A 459 -35.50 20.53 56.07
CA ASP A 459 -36.93 20.53 56.46
C ASP A 459 -38.03 20.62 55.39
#